data_AF-A0A966I5N8-F1
#
_entry.id   AF-A0A966I5N8-F1
#
_cell.length_a   1.000
_cell.length_b   1.000
_cell.length_c   1.000
_cell.angle_alpha   90.00
_cell.angle_beta   90.00
_cell.angle_gamma   90.00
#
_symmetry.space_group_name_H-M   'P 1'
#
loop_
_entity.id
_entity.type
_entity.pdbx_description
1 polymer ?
#
loop_
_entity_poly.entity_id
_entity_poly.type
_entity_poly.pdbx_seq_one_letter_code
_entity_poly.pdbx_strand_id
1 'polypeptide(L)'
;TSNDDAFDRARKAIYEEGISTSRMYLDPAHPGVEDLIDDIIAGVRSSCTYAGAKSLDEFAEKAVVGIQSAAGYAEGRPLHTSWGK
;
A
#
# COMPACT_ATOMS: atom_id res chain seq x y z
N THR A 1 12.59 -40.67 -7.27
CA THR A 1 13.78 -39.82 -7.07
C THR A 1 14.04 -39.09 -8.36
N SER A 2 14.21 -37.76 -8.26
CA SER A 2 14.56 -36.83 -9.37
C SER A 2 13.40 -36.60 -10.36
N ASN A 3 12.89 -35.39 -10.60
CA ASN A 3 13.54 -34.10 -10.67
C ASN A 3 12.49 -32.97 -10.59
N ASP A 4 11.87 -32.76 -9.42
CA ASP A 4 11.21 -31.46 -9.18
C ASP A 4 12.34 -30.44 -8.99
N ASP A 5 12.64 -29.77 -10.09
CA ASP A 5 13.68 -28.77 -10.21
C ASP A 5 13.51 -27.73 -9.09
N ALA A 6 14.62 -27.35 -8.44
CA ALA A 6 14.59 -26.39 -7.34
C ALA A 6 13.92 -25.07 -7.77
N PHE A 7 13.94 -24.78 -9.06
CA PHE A 7 13.23 -23.68 -9.71
C PHE A 7 11.70 -23.79 -9.62
N ASP A 8 11.12 -24.98 -9.83
CA ASP A 8 9.66 -25.16 -9.79
C ASP A 8 9.09 -25.05 -8.37
N ARG A 9 9.88 -25.44 -7.36
CA ARG A 9 9.54 -25.21 -5.94
C ARG A 9 9.69 -23.75 -5.54
N ALA A 10 10.75 -23.07 -5.99
CA ALA A 10 10.94 -21.64 -5.74
C ALA A 10 9.84 -20.79 -6.39
N ARG A 11 9.38 -21.20 -7.57
CA ARG A 11 8.23 -20.60 -8.25
C ARG A 11 6.95 -20.76 -7.43
N LYS A 12 6.61 -21.99 -6.99
CA LYS A 12 5.41 -22.23 -6.16
C LYS A 12 5.42 -21.46 -4.83
N ALA A 13 6.57 -21.29 -4.19
CA ALA A 13 6.71 -20.53 -2.94
C ALA A 13 6.48 -19.02 -3.10
N ILE A 14 6.65 -18.46 -4.31
CA ILE A 14 6.33 -17.06 -4.63
C ILE A 14 4.82 -16.87 -4.90
N TYR A 15 4.08 -17.94 -5.21
CA TYR A 15 2.67 -17.90 -5.63
C TYR A 15 1.66 -18.41 -4.57
N GLU A 16 2.10 -18.75 -3.35
CA GLU A 16 1.22 -19.31 -2.32
C GLU A 16 0.27 -18.28 -1.68
N GLU A 17 0.44 -16.98 -1.94
CA GLU A 17 -0.56 -15.94 -1.65
C GLU A 17 -0.77 -15.05 -2.89
N GLY A 18 -1.92 -15.18 -3.57
CA GLY A 18 -2.32 -14.39 -4.76
C GLY A 18 -2.24 -12.87 -4.53
N ILE A 19 -1.97 -12.01 -5.52
CA ILE A 19 -2.70 -11.82 -6.79
C ILE A 19 -1.69 -11.46 -7.90
N SER A 20 -1.58 -12.27 -8.95
CA SER A 20 -0.65 -12.02 -10.07
C SER A 20 -1.12 -10.94 -11.07
N THR A 21 -2.27 -10.29 -10.85
CA THR A 21 -2.87 -9.31 -11.78
C THR A 21 -3.63 -8.17 -11.11
N SER A 22 -3.12 -7.61 -10.01
CA SER A 22 -3.70 -6.38 -9.46
C SER A 22 -3.57 -5.24 -10.48
N ARG A 23 -4.70 -4.73 -10.95
CA ARG A 23 -4.77 -3.56 -11.85
C ARG A 23 -5.26 -2.36 -11.05
N MET A 24 -4.55 -1.25 -11.16
CA MET A 24 -5.03 0.04 -10.69
C MET A 24 -5.61 0.80 -11.88
N TYR A 25 -6.89 1.11 -11.81
CA TYR A 25 -7.57 1.85 -12.85
C TYR A 25 -7.31 3.35 -12.65
N LEU A 26 -7.04 4.05 -13.74
CA LEU A 26 -6.82 5.49 -13.72
C LEU A 26 -8.16 6.20 -13.61
N ASP A 27 -8.16 7.32 -12.89
CA ASP A 27 -9.32 8.20 -12.83
C ASP A 27 -9.56 8.79 -14.24
N PRO A 28 -10.78 8.69 -14.81
CA PRO A 28 -11.08 9.34 -16.09
C PRO A 28 -10.83 10.85 -16.08
N ALA A 29 -10.92 11.51 -14.92
CA ALA A 29 -10.65 12.94 -14.78
C ALA A 29 -9.14 13.26 -14.64
N HIS A 30 -8.34 12.30 -14.17
CA HIS A 30 -6.89 12.38 -14.03
C HIS A 30 -6.24 11.12 -14.63
N PRO A 31 -6.25 10.99 -15.98
CA PRO A 31 -5.87 9.75 -16.64
C PRO A 31 -4.35 9.57 -16.73
N GLY A 32 -3.56 10.49 -16.16
CA GLY A 32 -2.11 10.37 -16.08
C GLY A 32 -1.70 9.31 -15.07
N VAL A 33 -0.69 8.51 -15.40
CA VAL A 33 -0.07 7.61 -14.42
C VAL A 33 0.73 8.43 -13.41
N GLU A 34 1.27 9.57 -13.84
CA GLU A 34 1.94 10.57 -13.04
C GLU A 34 1.05 11.13 -11.92
N ASP A 35 -0.23 11.40 -12.20
CA ASP A 35 -1.17 11.91 -11.21
C ASP A 35 -1.36 10.89 -10.07
N LEU A 36 -1.51 9.62 -10.45
CA LEU A 36 -1.60 8.52 -9.49
C LEU A 36 -0.32 8.38 -8.65
N ILE A 37 0.84 8.50 -9.29
CA ILE A 37 2.13 8.43 -8.58
C ILE A 37 2.27 9.62 -7.62
N ASP A 38 1.89 10.82 -8.03
CA ASP A 38 1.97 12.02 -7.21
C ASP A 38 1.05 11.94 -5.99
N ASP A 39 -0.16 11.39 -6.13
CA ASP A 39 -1.07 11.14 -5.01
C ASP A 39 -0.48 10.16 -4.00
N ILE A 40 0.10 9.05 -4.47
CA ILE A 40 0.77 8.07 -3.60
C ILE A 40 1.93 8.75 -2.85
N ILE A 41 2.77 9.50 -3.56
CA ILE A 41 3.91 10.19 -2.95
C ILE A 41 3.44 11.28 -1.97
N ALA A 42 2.35 11.99 -2.26
CA ALA A 42 1.76 12.96 -1.35
C ALA A 42 1.30 12.32 -0.03
N GLY A 43 0.68 11.12 -0.11
CA GLY A 43 0.32 10.32 1.07
C GLY A 43 1.53 9.91 1.90
N VAL A 44 2.60 9.44 1.25
CA VAL A 44 3.86 9.08 1.93
C VAL A 44 4.49 10.29 2.62
N ARG A 45 4.60 11.44 1.94
CA ARG A 45 5.14 12.68 2.55
C ARG A 45 4.32 13.15 3.75
N SER A 46 3.00 13.04 3.66
CA SER A 46 2.10 13.37 4.78
C SER A 46 2.34 12.44 5.97
N SER A 47 2.53 11.15 5.71
CA SER A 47 2.83 10.14 6.73
C SER A 47 4.16 10.42 7.44
N CYS A 48 5.22 10.75 6.69
CA CYS A 48 6.49 11.20 7.25
C CYS A 48 6.31 12.43 8.15
N THR A 49 5.49 13.39 7.73
CA THR A 49 5.19 14.59 8.51
C THR A 49 4.52 14.24 9.84
N TYR A 50 3.52 13.34 9.84
CA TYR A 50 2.85 12.90 11.08
C TYR A 50 3.80 12.18 12.04
N ALA A 51 4.77 11.42 11.53
CA ALA A 51 5.78 10.77 12.33
C ALA A 51 6.96 11.68 12.75
N GLY A 52 6.99 12.94 12.29
CA GLY A 52 8.10 13.86 12.55
C GLY A 52 9.42 13.44 11.88
N ALA A 53 9.33 12.78 10.72
CA ALA A 53 10.47 12.29 9.95
C ALA A 53 10.77 13.20 8.74
N LYS A 54 12.06 13.46 8.50
CA LYS A 54 12.53 14.24 7.34
C LYS A 54 13.10 13.38 6.21
N SER A 55 13.24 12.07 6.44
CA SER A 55 13.71 11.08 5.47
C SER A 55 12.96 9.76 5.66
N LEU A 56 13.11 8.85 4.69
CA LEU A 56 12.52 7.50 4.79
C LEU A 56 13.18 6.67 5.89
N ASP A 57 14.49 6.84 6.11
CA ASP A 57 15.22 6.16 7.20
C ASP A 57 14.69 6.63 8.56
N GLU A 58 14.55 7.95 8.75
CA GLU A 58 13.92 8.49 9.96
C GLU A 58 12.48 8.02 10.13
N PHE A 59 11.73 7.86 9.04
CA PHE A 59 10.35 7.38 9.10
C PHE A 59 10.31 5.92 9.56
N ALA A 60 11.20 5.07 9.05
CA ALA A 60 11.31 3.68 9.48
C ALA A 60 11.67 3.55 10.96
N GLU A 61 12.49 4.46 11.49
CA GLU A 61 12.88 4.49 12.91
C GLU A 61 11.79 5.05 13.83
N LYS A 62 11.08 6.10 13.40
CA LYS A 62 10.14 6.86 14.23
C LYS A 62 8.70 6.37 14.13
N ALA A 63 8.32 5.69 13.05
CA ALA A 63 6.95 5.23 12.86
C ALA A 63 6.55 4.23 13.94
N VAL A 64 5.40 4.47 14.56
CA VAL A 64 4.83 3.57 15.57
C VAL A 64 3.61 2.88 14.96
N VAL A 65 3.68 1.55 14.84
CA VAL A 65 2.56 0.73 14.35
C VAL A 65 1.69 0.31 15.53
N GLY A 66 0.41 0.65 15.48
CA GLY A 66 -0.59 0.24 16.47
C GLY A 66 -1.44 -0.94 15.98
N ILE A 67 -1.94 -1.74 16.90
CA ILE A 67 -2.98 -2.73 16.62
C ILE A 67 -4.34 -2.03 16.72
N GLN A 68 -5.17 -2.18 15.68
CA GLN A 68 -6.53 -1.67 15.69
C GLN A 68 -7.56 -2.79 15.77
N SER A 69 -8.66 -2.54 16.47
CA SER A 69 -9.85 -3.40 16.41
C SER A 69 -10.58 -3.20 15.07
N ALA A 70 -11.50 -4.11 14.74
CA ALA A 70 -12.34 -3.97 13.55
C ALA A 70 -13.13 -2.64 13.54
N ALA A 71 -13.57 -2.16 14.71
CA ALA A 71 -14.25 -0.87 14.85
C ALA A 71 -13.32 0.31 14.52
N GLY A 72 -12.07 0.28 15.00
CA GLY A 72 -11.07 1.31 14.68
C GLY A 72 -10.73 1.37 13.19
N TYR A 73 -10.61 0.22 12.53
CA TYR A 73 -10.45 0.17 11.07
C TYR A 73 -11.66 0.75 10.33
N ALA A 74 -12.87 0.42 10.79
CA ALA A 74 -14.10 0.92 10.18
C ALA A 74 -14.29 2.43 10.35
N GLU A 75 -13.80 3.01 11.45
CA GLU A 75 -13.77 4.46 11.69
C GLU A 75 -12.76 5.17 10.79
N GLY A 76 -11.57 4.61 10.62
CA GLY A 76 -10.49 5.21 9.84
C GLY A 76 -10.59 5.02 8.32
N ARG A 77 -11.53 4.18 7.84
CA ARG A 77 -11.66 3.93 6.40
C ARG A 77 -12.10 5.20 5.67
N PRO A 78 -11.54 5.50 4.48
CA PRO A 78 -12.04 6.59 3.66
C PRO A 78 -13.52 6.35 3.32
N LEU A 79 -14.37 7.33 3.63
CA LEU A 79 -15.76 7.33 3.21
C LEU A 79 -15.83 7.83 1.75
N HIS A 80 -16.71 7.24 0.95
CA HIS A 80 -16.91 7.60 -0.46
C HIS A 80 -17.32 9.06 -0.67
N THR A 81 -17.72 9.76 0.40
CA THR A 81 -17.99 11.20 0.44
C THR A 81 -17.57 11.73 1.80
N SER A 82 -16.67 12.72 1.84
CA SER A 82 -16.43 13.52 3.04
C SER A 82 -17.36 14.74 3.00
N TRP A 83 -18.02 15.02 4.13
CA TRP A 83 -18.86 16.21 4.40
C TRP A 83 -19.66 16.71 3.19
N GLY A 84 -20.79 16.05 2.92
CA GLY A 84 -21.71 16.44 1.87
C GLY A 84 -22.12 17.91 1.96
N LYS A 85 -22.07 18.57 0.80
CA LYS A 85 -23.27 19.23 0.29
C LYS A 85 -23.89 18.34 -0.77
#